data_AF-A0A9P9YLU3-F1
#
_entry.id   AF-A0A9P9YLU3-F1
#
_cell.length_a   1.000
_cell.length_b   1.000
_cell.length_c   1.000
_cell.angle_alpha   90.00
_cell.angle_beta   90.00
_cell.angle_gamma   90.00
#
_symmetry.space_group_name_H-M   'P 1'
#
loop_
_entity.id
_entity.type
_entity.pdbx_description
1 polymer ?
#
loop_
_entity_poly.entity_id
_entity_poly.type
_entity_poly.pdbx_seq_one_letter_code
_entity_poly.pdbx_strand_id
1 'polypeptide(L)'
;FSTTNENESDLDFELFTPERYLWIHSTGYNYYRGSHFQTSDNQELSDWLDSLRMALKLDNKLVSWKIKSLIEFNAYNKQRTKLDSAIDARIERLNSLLPTFEPDGACSKFYLKQRDALKNAKQLNNFDKSNILNENSKDCRDEPVYDYY
;
A
#
# COMPACT_ATOMS: atom_id res chain seq x y z
N PHE A 1 -50.37 -11.30 -15.76
CA PHE A 1 -50.08 -10.88 -14.38
C PHE A 1 -48.58 -10.89 -14.20
N SER A 2 -47.99 -9.69 -14.09
CA SER A 2 -46.59 -9.45 -13.73
C SER A 2 -46.26 -10.07 -12.37
N THR A 3 -45.01 -10.38 -12.07
CA THR A 3 -44.11 -9.39 -11.46
C THR A 3 -42.65 -9.67 -11.78
N THR A 4 -41.97 -8.57 -12.08
CA THR A 4 -40.55 -8.35 -12.28
C THR A 4 -39.78 -8.47 -10.96
N ASN A 5 -38.51 -8.88 -11.04
CA ASN A 5 -37.47 -8.38 -10.15
C ASN A 5 -36.27 -8.00 -11.03
N GLU A 6 -36.29 -6.73 -11.43
CA GLU A 6 -35.15 -5.97 -11.90
C GLU A 6 -34.24 -5.70 -10.69
N ASN A 7 -32.93 -5.92 -10.82
CA ASN A 7 -31.84 -5.13 -10.20
C ASN A 7 -30.48 -5.85 -10.27
N GLU A 8 -29.95 -6.06 -11.48
CA GLU A 8 -28.54 -6.48 -11.62
C GLU A 8 -27.88 -5.99 -12.92
N SER A 9 -28.35 -4.87 -13.50
CA SER A 9 -27.86 -4.39 -14.81
C SER A 9 -27.21 -3.00 -14.83
N ASP A 10 -27.18 -2.26 -13.72
CA ASP A 10 -26.81 -0.82 -13.76
C ASP A 10 -25.37 -0.51 -13.33
N LEU A 11 -24.51 -1.50 -13.10
CA LEU A 11 -23.09 -1.27 -12.80
C LEU A 11 -22.14 -1.47 -13.99
N ASP A 12 -22.62 -1.95 -15.14
CA ASP A 12 -21.72 -2.45 -16.20
C ASP A 12 -21.67 -1.62 -17.49
N PHE A 13 -22.49 -0.57 -17.67
CA PHE A 13 -22.50 0.18 -18.94
C PHE A 13 -21.65 1.46 -18.95
N GLU A 14 -21.33 2.03 -17.79
CA GLU A 14 -20.52 3.28 -17.69
C GLU A 14 -18.99 3.05 -17.71
N LEU A 15 -18.54 1.79 -17.80
CA LEU A 15 -17.11 1.45 -17.92
C LEU A 15 -16.61 1.38 -19.37
N PHE A 16 -17.51 1.48 -20.35
CA PHE A 16 -17.24 1.25 -21.79
C PHE A 16 -17.13 2.53 -22.63
N THR A 17 -16.82 3.69 -22.05
CA THR A 17 -16.57 4.89 -22.86
C THR A 17 -15.14 4.87 -23.45
N PRO A 18 -14.96 5.25 -24.73
CA PRO A 18 -13.64 5.41 -25.35
C PRO A 18 -12.69 6.34 -24.56
N GLU A 19 -13.26 7.30 -23.84
CA GLU A 19 -12.53 8.23 -22.96
C GLU A 19 -11.91 7.53 -21.74
N ARG A 20 -12.57 6.52 -21.16
CA ARG A 20 -11.97 5.67 -20.11
C ARG A 20 -10.90 4.73 -20.66
N TYR A 21 -11.02 4.27 -21.90
CA TYR A 21 -9.97 3.48 -22.57
C TYR A 21 -8.69 4.31 -22.79
N LEU A 22 -8.85 5.58 -23.20
CA LEU A 22 -7.76 6.56 -23.27
C LEU A 22 -7.23 6.93 -21.89
N TRP A 23 -8.09 7.00 -20.87
CA TRP A 23 -7.67 7.17 -19.48
C TRP A 23 -6.81 6.00 -19.01
N ILE A 24 -7.24 4.75 -19.21
CA ILE A 24 -6.51 3.51 -18.91
C ILE A 24 -5.13 3.49 -19.59
N HIS A 25 -5.09 3.87 -20.88
CA HIS A 25 -3.84 4.05 -21.60
C HIS A 25 -3.00 5.20 -21.05
N SER A 26 -3.59 6.25 -20.46
CA SER A 26 -2.84 7.38 -19.88
C SER A 26 -2.36 7.11 -18.45
N THR A 27 -3.16 6.57 -17.53
CA THR A 27 -2.78 6.34 -16.12
C THR A 27 -1.85 5.16 -15.98
N GLY A 28 -2.09 4.06 -16.70
CA GLY A 28 -1.13 2.96 -16.79
C GLY A 28 0.20 3.50 -17.29
N TYR A 29 0.21 4.09 -18.49
CA TYR A 29 1.42 4.59 -19.16
C TYR A 29 2.15 5.71 -18.40
N ASN A 30 1.44 6.61 -17.71
CA ASN A 30 2.05 7.64 -16.86
C ASN A 30 2.64 7.07 -15.56
N TYR A 31 2.00 6.07 -14.94
CA TYR A 31 2.60 5.36 -13.80
C TYR A 31 3.85 4.58 -14.24
N TYR A 32 3.85 4.00 -15.45
CA TYR A 32 5.05 3.33 -16.02
C TYR A 32 6.19 4.30 -16.33
N ARG A 33 5.91 5.45 -16.95
CA ARG A 33 6.95 6.39 -17.39
C ARG A 33 7.68 7.07 -16.22
N GLY A 34 7.03 7.19 -15.06
CA GLY A 34 7.62 7.77 -13.85
C GLY A 34 8.27 6.78 -12.87
N SER A 35 8.03 5.46 -13.00
CA SER A 35 8.36 4.48 -11.94
C SER A 35 9.68 3.73 -12.11
N HIS A 36 10.45 3.96 -13.18
CA HIS A 36 11.66 3.18 -13.48
C HIS A 36 12.78 3.28 -12.41
N PHE A 37 12.68 4.22 -11.45
CA PHE A 37 13.62 4.43 -10.35
C PHE A 37 13.07 4.11 -8.95
N GLN A 38 11.77 3.82 -8.78
CA GLN A 38 11.13 3.63 -7.47
C GLN A 38 10.79 2.17 -7.13
N THR A 39 11.03 1.24 -8.05
CA THR A 39 10.62 -0.17 -7.91
C THR A 39 11.73 -1.10 -7.45
N SER A 40 12.99 -0.65 -7.35
CA SER A 40 14.14 -1.51 -7.02
C SER A 40 14.02 -2.17 -5.65
N ASP A 41 13.22 -1.57 -4.76
CA ASP A 41 13.19 -1.94 -3.35
C ASP A 41 11.87 -2.63 -2.96
N ASN A 42 10.97 -2.96 -3.88
CA ASN A 42 9.71 -3.65 -3.56
C ASN A 42 9.35 -4.68 -4.64
N GLN A 43 9.61 -5.97 -4.34
CA GLN A 43 9.39 -7.07 -5.27
C GLN A 43 7.91 -7.19 -5.68
N GLU A 44 6.98 -7.08 -4.72
CA GLU A 44 5.54 -7.20 -4.99
C GLU A 44 5.07 -6.12 -5.99
N LEU A 45 5.54 -4.87 -5.84
CA LEU A 45 5.24 -3.80 -6.78
C LEU A 45 5.81 -4.09 -8.17
N SER A 46 7.02 -4.65 -8.24
CA SER A 46 7.62 -5.05 -9.51
C SER A 46 6.76 -6.11 -10.23
N ASP A 47 6.32 -7.14 -9.51
CA ASP A 47 5.51 -8.23 -10.05
C ASP A 47 4.14 -7.72 -10.57
N TRP A 48 3.52 -6.78 -9.86
CA TRP A 48 2.30 -6.12 -10.31
C TRP A 48 2.50 -5.31 -11.59
N LEU A 49 3.60 -4.56 -11.67
CA LEU A 49 3.93 -3.78 -12.86
C LEU A 49 4.24 -4.68 -14.05
N ASP A 50 4.93 -5.80 -13.85
CA ASP A 50 5.15 -6.81 -14.89
C ASP A 50 3.85 -7.45 -15.36
N SER A 51 2.95 -7.79 -14.43
CA SER A 51 1.62 -8.33 -14.76
C SER A 51 0.80 -7.39 -15.63
N LEU A 52 0.80 -6.09 -15.30
CA LEU A 52 0.12 -5.10 -16.13
C LEU A 52 0.82 -4.86 -17.48
N ARG A 53 2.16 -4.89 -17.53
CA ARG A 53 2.90 -4.83 -18.80
C ARG A 53 2.50 -5.98 -19.71
N MET A 54 2.34 -7.18 -19.16
CA MET A 54 1.86 -8.33 -19.90
C MET A 54 0.42 -8.12 -20.36
N ALA A 55 -0.47 -7.63 -19.50
CA ALA A 55 -1.86 -7.34 -19.86
C ALA A 55 -1.98 -6.32 -21.01
N LEU A 56 -1.17 -5.25 -20.99
CA LEU A 56 -1.17 -4.22 -22.04
C LEU A 56 -0.72 -4.76 -23.41
N LYS A 57 0.18 -5.75 -23.43
CA LYS A 57 0.66 -6.42 -24.65
C LYS A 57 -0.35 -7.41 -25.25
N LEU A 58 -1.41 -7.76 -24.52
CA LEU A 58 -2.46 -8.63 -25.04
C LEU A 58 -3.21 -7.98 -26.21
N ASP A 59 -3.83 -8.82 -27.03
CA ASP A 59 -4.68 -8.39 -28.14
C ASP A 59 -5.73 -7.37 -27.67
N ASN A 60 -6.02 -6.36 -28.51
CA ASN A 60 -6.95 -5.29 -28.18
C ASN A 60 -8.38 -5.78 -27.94
N LYS A 61 -8.74 -6.97 -28.43
CA LYS A 61 -10.03 -7.61 -28.17
C LYS A 61 -10.15 -8.15 -26.74
N LEU A 62 -9.04 -8.34 -26.03
CA LEU A 62 -9.01 -8.81 -24.64
C LEU A 62 -9.20 -7.65 -23.64
N VAL A 63 -10.17 -6.78 -23.92
CA VAL A 63 -10.48 -5.58 -23.11
C VAL A 63 -10.80 -5.93 -21.67
N SER A 64 -11.61 -6.96 -21.44
CA SER A 64 -12.01 -7.40 -20.10
C SER A 64 -10.81 -7.77 -19.23
N TRP A 65 -9.81 -8.46 -19.80
CA TRP A 65 -8.57 -8.80 -19.11
C TRP A 65 -7.75 -7.57 -18.76
N LYS A 66 -7.60 -6.62 -19.70
CA LYS A 66 -6.88 -5.36 -19.46
C LYS A 66 -7.53 -4.54 -18.33
N ILE A 67 -8.86 -4.44 -18.34
CA ILE A 67 -9.63 -3.76 -17.29
C ILE A 67 -9.45 -4.47 -15.94
N LYS A 68 -9.59 -5.80 -15.91
CA LYS A 68 -9.44 -6.58 -14.69
C LYS A 68 -8.06 -6.39 -14.05
N SER A 69 -6.98 -6.53 -14.84
CA SER A 69 -5.62 -6.33 -14.34
C SER A 69 -5.40 -4.93 -13.76
N LEU A 70 -5.99 -3.89 -14.39
CA LEU A 70 -5.91 -2.53 -13.86
C LEU A 70 -6.68 -2.35 -12.55
N ILE A 71 -7.89 -2.93 -12.44
CA ILE A 71 -8.69 -2.88 -11.21
C ILE A 71 -7.93 -3.52 -10.06
N GLU A 72 -7.37 -4.71 -10.28
CA GLU A 72 -6.60 -5.45 -9.28
C GLU A 72 -5.34 -4.67 -8.85
N PHE A 73 -4.60 -4.11 -9.81
CA PHE A 73 -3.46 -3.25 -9.50
C PHE A 73 -3.86 -2.00 -8.70
N ASN A 74 -4.95 -1.33 -9.07
CA ASN A 74 -5.39 -0.13 -8.36
C ASN A 74 -5.79 -0.45 -6.91
N ALA A 75 -6.43 -1.61 -6.68
CA ALA A 75 -6.74 -2.08 -5.34
C ALA A 75 -5.46 -2.33 -4.53
N TYR A 76 -4.51 -3.06 -5.11
CA TYR A 76 -3.18 -3.29 -4.52
C TYR A 76 -2.47 -1.98 -4.18
N ASN A 77 -2.36 -1.05 -5.14
CA ASN A 77 -1.59 0.18 -5.00
C ASN A 77 -2.25 1.14 -3.98
N LYS A 78 -3.58 1.14 -3.89
CA LYS A 78 -4.32 1.87 -2.85
C LYS A 78 -3.98 1.35 -1.45
N GLN A 79 -3.90 0.04 -1.26
CA GLN A 79 -3.48 -0.54 0.01
C GLN A 79 -2.02 -0.21 0.33
N ARG A 80 -1.12 -0.38 -0.66
CA ARG A 80 0.31 -0.08 -0.53
C ARG A 80 0.56 1.36 -0.09
N THR A 81 -0.01 2.31 -0.80
CA THR A 81 0.13 3.75 -0.49
C THR A 81 -0.45 4.11 0.87
N LYS A 82 -1.57 3.50 1.28
CA LYS A 82 -2.13 3.68 2.63
C LYS A 82 -1.17 3.20 3.72
N LEU A 83 -0.56 2.03 3.52
CA LEU A 83 0.43 1.47 4.46
C LEU A 83 1.70 2.31 4.51
N ASP A 84 2.23 2.72 3.36
CA ASP A 84 3.42 3.58 3.27
C ASP A 84 3.22 4.90 4.03
N SER A 85 2.08 5.57 3.81
CA SER A 85 1.72 6.79 4.54
C SER A 85 1.58 6.58 6.05
N ALA A 86 1.02 5.44 6.48
CA ALA A 86 0.87 5.13 7.90
C ALA A 86 2.21 4.82 8.59
N ILE A 87 3.10 4.12 7.89
CA ILE A 87 4.49 3.88 8.31
C ILE A 87 5.23 5.21 8.46
N ASP A 88 5.17 6.07 7.43
CA ASP A 88 5.82 7.39 7.46
C ASP A 88 5.29 8.25 8.62
N ALA A 89 3.97 8.28 8.83
CA ALA A 89 3.38 9.00 9.95
C ALA A 89 3.84 8.47 11.32
N ARG A 90 4.05 7.15 11.47
CA ARG A 90 4.59 6.60 12.73
C ARG A 90 6.06 6.94 12.89
N ILE A 91 6.87 6.84 11.84
CA ILE A 91 8.29 7.23 11.87
C ILE A 91 8.43 8.70 12.29
N GLU A 92 7.62 9.61 11.76
CA GLU A 92 7.64 11.02 12.14
C GLU A 92 7.28 11.26 13.62
N ARG A 93 6.29 10.52 14.14
CA ARG A 93 6.00 10.55 15.59
C ARG A 93 7.19 10.07 16.41
N LEU A 94 7.85 8.98 15.99
CA LEU A 94 9.04 8.46 16.68
C LEU A 94 10.20 9.45 16.62
N ASN A 95 10.42 10.13 15.49
CA ASN A 95 11.45 11.17 15.35
C ASN A 95 11.20 12.36 16.29
N SER A 96 9.93 12.70 16.54
CA SER A 96 9.54 13.74 17.50
C SER A 96 9.68 13.28 18.97
N LEU A 97 9.43 12.00 19.25
CA LEU A 97 9.48 11.42 20.60
C LEU A 97 10.90 11.11 21.07
N LEU A 98 11.75 10.56 20.21
CA LEU A 98 13.09 10.10 20.59
C LEU A 98 13.94 11.16 21.32
N PRO A 99 13.95 12.45 20.92
CA PRO A 99 14.69 13.50 21.62
C PRO A 99 14.21 13.80 23.04
N THR A 100 13.00 13.37 23.44
CA THR A 100 12.44 13.65 24.77
C THR A 100 12.83 12.61 25.82
N PHE A 101 13.52 11.53 25.43
CA PHE A 101 13.94 10.46 26.33
C PHE A 101 15.45 10.52 26.62
N GLU A 102 15.82 10.09 27.82
CA GLU A 102 17.23 9.83 28.18
C GLU A 102 17.89 8.94 27.11
N PRO A 103 19.07 9.32 26.59
CA PRO A 103 19.86 8.47 25.72
C PRO A 103 20.08 7.10 26.39
N ASP A 104 19.98 6.02 25.61
CA ASP A 104 20.12 4.64 26.07
C ASP A 104 19.09 4.14 27.12
N GLY A 105 18.11 4.96 27.48
CA GLY A 105 16.96 4.54 28.29
C GLY A 105 16.13 3.44 27.62
N ALA A 106 15.38 2.67 28.42
CA ALA A 106 14.58 1.55 27.92
C ALA A 106 13.61 1.98 26.81
N CYS A 107 12.89 3.09 27.01
CA CYS A 107 11.99 3.63 25.99
C CYS A 107 12.71 4.20 24.78
N SER A 108 13.88 4.83 24.94
CA SER A 108 14.70 5.29 23.81
C SER A 108 15.10 4.11 22.93
N LYS A 109 15.63 3.03 23.52
CA LYS A 109 15.98 1.79 22.81
C LYS A 109 14.77 1.11 22.16
N PHE A 110 13.63 1.10 22.86
CA PHE A 110 12.37 0.55 22.33
C PHE A 110 11.93 1.30 21.07
N TYR A 111 11.85 2.63 21.12
CA TYR A 111 11.42 3.44 19.99
C TYR A 111 12.43 3.48 18.85
N LEU A 112 13.73 3.36 19.12
CA LEU A 112 14.75 3.18 18.09
C LEU A 112 14.52 1.90 17.29
N LYS A 113 14.31 0.77 17.99
CA LYS A 113 13.99 -0.52 17.34
C LYS A 113 12.73 -0.43 16.48
N GLN A 114 11.68 0.23 17.00
CA GLN A 114 10.45 0.43 16.22
C GLN A 114 10.71 1.22 14.93
N ARG A 115 11.45 2.33 15.04
CA ARG A 115 11.75 3.19 13.89
C ARG A 115 12.53 2.44 12.83
N ASP A 116 13.53 1.64 13.22
CA ASP A 116 14.36 0.90 12.28
C ASP A 116 13.57 -0.23 11.61
N ALA A 117 12.72 -0.95 12.35
CA ALA A 117 11.81 -1.94 11.78
C ALA A 117 10.84 -1.31 10.76
N LEU A 118 10.27 -0.16 11.07
CA LEU A 118 9.36 0.58 10.19
C LEU A 118 10.03 1.10 8.93
N LYS A 119 11.29 1.57 9.02
CA LYS A 119 12.07 1.98 7.84
C LYS A 119 12.28 0.81 6.86
N ASN A 120 12.63 -0.35 7.40
CA ASN A 120 12.83 -1.56 6.59
C ASN A 120 11.52 -2.10 6.00
N ALA A 121 10.39 -1.93 6.71
CA ALA A 121 9.09 -2.39 6.26
C ALA A 121 8.62 -1.76 4.94
N LYS A 122 9.08 -0.55 4.59
CA LYS A 122 8.69 0.15 3.34
C LYS A 122 8.99 -0.65 2.07
N GLN A 123 9.98 -1.54 2.15
CA GLN A 123 10.45 -2.37 1.04
C GLN A 123 9.66 -3.70 0.90
N LEU A 124 8.87 -4.06 1.91
CA LEU A 124 8.19 -5.36 1.96
C LEU A 124 6.85 -5.36 1.22
N ASN A 125 6.26 -6.55 1.09
CA ASN A 125 4.90 -6.69 0.57
C ASN A 125 3.85 -6.07 1.52
N ASN A 126 2.63 -5.85 1.04
CA ASN A 126 1.55 -5.23 1.81
C ASN A 126 1.17 -6.01 3.08
N PHE A 127 1.28 -7.33 3.06
CA PHE A 127 0.98 -8.18 4.22
C PHE A 127 2.00 -7.93 5.35
N ASP A 128 3.29 -8.01 5.03
CA ASP A 128 4.37 -7.80 5.99
C ASP A 128 4.42 -6.35 6.48
N LYS A 129 4.17 -5.37 5.60
CA LYS A 129 3.99 -3.96 5.98
C LYS A 129 2.92 -3.80 7.05
N SER A 130 1.77 -4.44 6.87
CA SER A 130 0.67 -4.37 7.81
C SER A 130 1.03 -4.99 9.16
N ASN A 131 1.71 -6.14 9.16
CA ASN A 131 2.12 -6.83 10.39
C ASN A 131 3.14 -6.00 11.18
N ILE A 132 4.21 -5.54 10.52
CA ILE A 132 5.25 -4.73 11.17
C ILE A 132 4.67 -3.41 11.68
N LEU A 133 3.79 -2.75 10.91
CA LEU A 133 3.12 -1.53 11.36
C LEU A 133 2.30 -1.78 12.63
N ASN A 134 1.57 -2.89 12.70
CA ASN A 134 0.77 -3.24 13.87
C ASN A 134 1.65 -3.55 15.10
N GLU A 135 2.72 -4.33 14.94
CA GLU A 135 3.65 -4.67 16.02
C GLU A 135 4.36 -3.42 16.58
N ASN A 136 4.68 -2.46 15.72
CA ASN A 136 5.42 -1.24 16.05
C ASN A 136 4.49 -0.01 16.26
N SER A 137 3.20 -0.26 16.49
CA SER A 137 2.21 0.78 16.82
C SER A 137 2.14 1.10 18.32
N LYS A 138 2.67 0.21 19.17
CA LYS A 138 2.59 0.33 20.62
C LYS A 138 3.52 1.42 21.15
N ASP A 139 3.07 2.13 22.17
CA ASP A 139 3.93 3.03 22.91
C ASP A 139 4.69 2.30 24.02
N CYS A 140 5.86 2.81 24.37
CA CYS A 140 6.62 2.32 25.50
C CYS A 140 5.76 2.47 26.74
N ARG A 141 5.56 1.39 27.48
CA ARG A 141 5.02 1.47 28.83
C ARG A 141 6.23 1.63 29.72
N ASP A 142 6.31 2.72 30.45
CA ASP A 142 7.15 2.74 31.64
C ASP A 142 6.60 1.61 32.52
N GLU A 143 7.29 0.47 32.59
CA GLU A 143 6.95 -0.50 33.62
C GLU A 143 7.15 0.23 34.95
N PRO A 144 6.13 0.33 35.81
CA PRO A 144 6.41 0.70 37.18
C PRO A 144 7.34 -0.37 37.72
N VAL A 145 8.57 0.01 38.04
CA VAL A 145 9.46 -0.81 38.84
C VAL A 145 8.72 -1.02 40.15
N TYR A 146 8.08 -2.18 40.30
CA TYR A 146 7.57 -2.60 41.60
C TYR A 146 8.79 -2.92 42.46
N ASP A 147 9.29 -1.90 43.16
CA ASP A 147 10.22 -2.05 44.26
C ASP A 147 9.50 -2.89 45.33
N TYR A 148 9.82 -4.19 45.39
CA TYR A 148 9.48 -5.03 46.53
C TYR A 148 10.44 -4.65 47.67
N TYR A 149 10.00 -3.73 48.54
CA TYR A 149 10.59 -3.50 49.86
C TYR A 149 10.12 -4.57 50.85
#